data_AF-A0A1V5L6K5-F1
#
_entry.id   AF-A0A1V5L6K5-F1
#
_cell.length_a   1.000
_cell.length_b   1.000
_cell.length_c   1.000
_cell.angle_alpha   90.00
_cell.angle_beta   90.00
_cell.angle_gamma   90.00
#
_symmetry.space_group_name_H-M   'P 1'
#
loop_
_entity.id
_entity.type
_entity.pdbx_description
1 polymer ?
#
loop_
_entity_poly.entity_id
_entity_poly.type
_entity_poly.pdbx_seq_one_letter_code
_entity_poly.pdbx_strand_id
1 'polypeptide(L)'
;MFAKIEVNGENTHPLYKYLKANSIAKDLDMSHEIGSKLLSILQEKLPQNLQKNNIKWNFTKFLVDKKGEIVARFEPTYEPLSLSNIIEELI
;
A
#
# COMPACT_ATOMS: atom_id res chain seq x y z
N MET A 1 8.54 1.02 23.45
CA MET A 1 7.39 0.09 23.38
C MET A 1 6.69 0.31 22.05
N PHE A 2 6.43 -0.74 21.28
CA PHE A 2 5.74 -0.61 19.99
C PHE A 2 4.22 -0.50 20.22
N ALA A 3 3.58 0.50 19.61
CA ALA A 3 2.14 0.73 19.70
C ALA A 3 1.51 0.68 18.30
N LYS A 4 0.21 0.37 18.24
CA LYS A 4 -0.56 0.48 17.00
C LYS A 4 -0.65 1.96 16.61
N ILE A 5 -0.43 2.24 15.33
CA ILE A 5 -0.52 3.59 14.76
C ILE A 5 -1.59 3.64 13.67
N GLU A 6 -2.09 4.84 13.40
CA GLU A 6 -3.02 5.09 12.29
C GLU A 6 -2.26 5.37 11.00
N VAL A 7 -2.75 4.79 9.89
CA VAL A 7 -2.13 4.93 8.55
C VAL A 7 -2.96 5.78 7.60
N ASN A 8 -4.22 6.04 7.97
CA ASN A 8 -5.18 6.92 7.29
C ASN A 8 -5.87 7.81 8.33
N GLY A 9 -6.63 8.81 7.89
CA GLY A 9 -7.35 9.74 8.77
C GLY A 9 -6.49 10.86 9.35
N GLU A 10 -7.10 11.68 10.20
CA GLU A 10 -6.49 12.90 10.75
C GLU A 10 -5.23 12.60 11.58
N ASN A 11 -5.26 11.51 12.36
CA ASN A 11 -4.15 11.07 13.21
C ASN A 11 -3.14 10.19 12.47
N THR A 12 -3.13 10.19 11.12
CA THR A 12 -2.14 9.41 10.35
C THR A 12 -0.73 9.72 10.84
N HIS A 13 0.03 8.68 11.16
CA HIS A 13 1.41 8.80 11.61
C HIS A 13 2.28 9.53 10.56
N PRO A 14 3.23 10.41 10.97
CA PRO A 14 4.04 11.20 10.03
C PRO A 14 4.74 10.38 8.94
N LEU A 15 5.27 9.21 9.30
CA LEU A 15 5.86 8.27 8.34
C LEU A 15 4.88 7.88 7.23
N TYR A 16 3.64 7.53 7.58
CA TYR A 16 2.63 7.16 6.58
C TYR A 16 2.11 8.35 5.80
N LYS A 17 2.11 9.57 6.37
CA LYS A 17 1.87 10.80 5.58
C LYS A 17 2.94 10.95 4.50
N TYR A 18 4.22 10.79 4.87
CA TYR A 18 5.35 10.86 3.93
C TYR A 18 5.27 9.77 2.86
N LEU A 19 5.10 8.51 3.24
CA LEU A 19 5.02 7.38 2.31
C LEU A 19 3.87 7.53 1.30
N LYS A 20 2.67 7.94 1.77
CA LYS A 20 1.50 8.13 0.90
C LYS A 20 1.66 9.31 -0.07
N ALA A 21 2.36 10.38 0.34
CA ALA A 21 2.58 11.55 -0.49
C ALA A 21 3.66 11.35 -1.56
N ASN A 22 4.66 10.51 -1.26
CA ASN A 22 5.85 10.31 -2.08
C ASN A 22 5.87 8.95 -2.79
N SER A 23 4.71 8.31 -2.95
CA SER A 23 4.58 7.11 -3.76
C SER A 23 3.29 7.14 -4.57
N ILE A 24 3.37 6.57 -5.77
CA ILE A 24 2.21 6.26 -6.59
C ILE A 24 2.01 4.76 -6.45
N ALA A 25 0.85 4.36 -5.92
CA ALA A 25 0.50 2.95 -5.85
C ALA A 25 0.38 2.39 -7.27
N LYS A 26 1.00 1.23 -7.52
CA LYS A 26 0.59 0.43 -8.68
C LYS A 26 -0.89 0.08 -8.52
N ASP A 27 -1.65 0.10 -9.61
CA ASP A 27 -3.08 -0.17 -9.55
C ASP A 27 -3.39 -1.55 -8.95
N LEU A 28 -4.63 -1.71 -8.49
CA LEU A 28 -5.08 -3.02 -8.02
C LEU A 28 -4.92 -4.04 -9.13
N ASP A 29 -4.30 -5.16 -8.82
CA ASP A 29 -4.21 -6.26 -9.77
C ASP A 29 -5.58 -6.93 -9.89
N MET A 30 -6.28 -6.59 -10.96
CA MET A 30 -7.62 -7.10 -11.26
C MET A 30 -7.59 -8.51 -11.87
N SER A 31 -6.41 -9.05 -12.21
CA SER A 31 -6.26 -10.42 -12.69
C SER A 31 -6.38 -11.45 -11.55
N HIS A 32 -6.25 -11.00 -10.30
CA HIS A 32 -6.36 -11.84 -9.12
C HIS A 32 -7.80 -11.86 -8.57
N GLU A 33 -8.32 -13.04 -8.22
CA GLU A 33 -9.70 -13.22 -7.73
C GLU A 33 -10.03 -12.35 -6.50
N ILE A 34 -9.01 -12.08 -5.67
CA ILE A 34 -9.12 -11.22 -4.49
C ILE A 34 -9.35 -9.75 -4.87
N GLY A 35 -8.82 -9.28 -5.99
CA GLY A 35 -8.87 -7.87 -6.40
C GLY A 35 -10.29 -7.37 -6.60
N SER A 36 -11.11 -8.12 -7.35
CA SER A 36 -12.51 -7.77 -7.61
C SER A 36 -13.34 -7.77 -6.32
N LYS A 37 -13.20 -8.82 -5.49
CA LYS A 37 -13.92 -8.91 -4.22
C LYS A 37 -13.51 -7.80 -3.24
N LEU A 38 -12.22 -7.50 -3.15
CA LEU A 38 -11.73 -6.42 -2.31
C LEU A 38 -12.26 -5.07 -2.79
N LEU A 39 -12.25 -4.80 -4.10
CA LEU A 39 -12.76 -3.56 -4.66
C LEU A 39 -14.23 -3.35 -4.29
N SER A 40 -15.08 -4.37 -4.44
CA SER A 40 -16.48 -4.29 -4.03
C SER A 40 -16.64 -4.00 -2.53
N ILE A 41 -15.86 -4.66 -1.67
CA ILE A 41 -15.86 -4.41 -0.22
C ILE A 41 -15.46 -2.96 0.09
N LEU A 42 -14.43 -2.44 -0.59
CA LEU A 42 -13.97 -1.07 -0.39
C LEU A 42 -15.02 -0.06 -0.84
N GLN A 43 -15.66 -0.28 -1.98
CA GLN A 43 -16.71 0.60 -2.49
C GLN A 43 -17.92 0.65 -1.56
N GLU A 44 -18.34 -0.50 -1.04
CA GLU A 44 -19.54 -0.60 -0.21
C GLU A 44 -19.29 -0.17 1.24
N LYS A 45 -18.19 -0.63 1.85
CA LYS A 45 -17.99 -0.52 3.30
C LYS A 45 -16.99 0.55 3.72
N LEU A 46 -15.99 0.83 2.91
CA LEU A 46 -14.92 1.79 3.23
C LEU A 46 -14.58 2.69 2.04
N PRO A 47 -15.54 3.41 1.44
CA PRO A 47 -15.30 4.22 0.24
C PRO A 47 -14.25 5.30 0.45
N GLN A 48 -14.07 5.79 1.69
CA GLN A 48 -13.00 6.73 2.05
C GLN A 48 -11.59 6.17 1.81
N ASN A 49 -11.40 4.85 1.82
CA ASN A 49 -10.10 4.24 1.54
C ASN A 49 -9.76 4.27 0.05
N LEU A 50 -10.73 4.53 -0.85
CA LEU A 50 -10.50 4.70 -2.28
C LEU A 50 -10.07 6.12 -2.64
N GLN A 51 -10.07 7.05 -1.69
CA GLN A 51 -9.54 8.39 -1.89
C GLN A 51 -8.07 8.34 -2.31
N LYS A 52 -7.67 9.33 -3.12
CA LYS A 52 -6.30 9.45 -3.62
C LYS A 52 -5.29 9.36 -2.47
N ASN A 53 -4.26 8.54 -2.66
CA ASN A 53 -3.16 8.25 -1.73
C ASN A 53 -3.51 7.47 -0.47
N ASN A 54 -4.77 7.27 -0.08
CA ASN A 54 -5.11 6.46 1.09
C ASN A 54 -4.66 5.00 0.94
N ILE A 55 -4.30 4.38 2.06
CA ILE A 55 -4.02 2.95 2.11
C ILE A 55 -5.34 2.20 2.02
N LYS A 56 -5.51 1.41 0.96
CA LYS A 56 -6.80 0.80 0.63
C LYS A 56 -7.18 -0.27 1.65
N TRP A 57 -6.24 -1.14 2.02
CA TRP A 57 -6.47 -2.24 2.95
C TRP A 57 -5.18 -2.71 3.64
N ASN A 58 -5.34 -3.65 4.57
CA ASN A 58 -4.22 -4.39 5.17
C ASN A 58 -3.35 -5.03 4.09
N PHE A 59 -2.04 -5.13 4.35
CA PHE A 59 -1.02 -5.64 3.42
C PHE A 59 -0.72 -4.76 2.19
N THR A 60 -0.99 -3.45 2.27
CA THR A 60 -0.33 -2.48 1.38
C THR A 60 1.16 -2.42 1.72
N LYS A 61 2.03 -2.46 0.71
CA LYS A 61 3.48 -2.60 0.88
C LYS A 61 4.21 -1.40 0.27
N PHE A 62 5.27 -0.93 0.91
CA PHE A 62 6.16 0.10 0.41
C PHE A 62 7.55 -0.49 0.29
N LEU A 63 8.18 -0.33 -0.87
CA LEU A 63 9.56 -0.71 -1.11
C LEU A 63 10.42 0.54 -0.98
N VAL A 64 11.36 0.49 -0.04
CA VAL A 64 12.31 1.57 0.25
C VAL A 64 13.72 1.02 0.05
N ASP A 65 14.55 1.74 -0.68
CA ASP A 65 15.92 1.31 -0.96
C ASP A 65 16.89 1.62 0.19
N LYS A 66 18.17 1.25 0.01
CA LYS A 66 19.23 1.47 1.00
C LYS A 66 19.56 2.95 1.26
N LYS A 67 19.15 3.86 0.38
CA LYS A 67 19.32 5.31 0.53
C LYS A 67 18.13 5.97 1.22
N GLY A 68 17.06 5.21 1.47
CA GLY A 68 15.81 5.72 2.05
C GLY A 68 14.82 6.26 1.02
N GLU A 69 15.06 6.03 -0.27
CA GLU A 69 14.18 6.46 -1.35
C GLU A 69 13.04 5.46 -1.54
N ILE A 70 11.82 5.95 -1.76
CA ILE A 70 10.65 5.10 -2.00
C ILE A 70 10.65 4.68 -3.46
N VAL A 71 10.91 3.39 -3.71
CA VAL A 71 10.99 2.82 -5.06
C VAL A 71 9.61 2.49 -5.61
N ALA A 72 8.74 1.91 -4.77
CA ALA A 72 7.43 1.47 -5.21
C ALA A 72 6.44 1.34 -4.06
N ARG A 73 5.15 1.37 -4.41
CA ARG A 73 4.03 1.04 -3.52
C ARG A 73 3.15 -0.01 -4.20
N PHE A 74 2.85 -1.08 -3.48
CA PHE A 74 2.07 -2.22 -3.96
C PHE A 74 0.79 -2.36 -3.18
N GLU A 75 -0.30 -2.56 -3.91
CA GLU A 75 -1.61 -2.84 -3.31
C GLU A 75 -1.66 -4.23 -2.67
N PRO A 76 -2.63 -4.48 -1.79
CA PRO A 76 -2.80 -5.76 -1.10
C PRO A 76 -2.82 -6.99 -2.00
N THR A 77 -3.26 -6.83 -3.26
CA THR A 77 -3.38 -7.88 -4.28
C THR A 77 -2.03 -8.41 -4.78
N TYR A 78 -0.94 -7.68 -4.56
CA TYR A 78 0.39 -8.15 -4.91
C TYR A 78 0.91 -9.15 -3.86
N GLU A 79 1.09 -10.39 -4.29
CA GLU A 79 1.70 -11.46 -3.49
C GLU A 79 3.16 -11.13 -3.13
N PRO A 80 3.61 -11.31 -1.87
CA PRO A 80 4.98 -11.02 -1.48
C PRO A 80 6.05 -11.69 -2.36
N LEU A 81 5.80 -12.94 -2.80
CA LEU A 81 6.74 -13.69 -3.63
C LEU A 81 6.92 -13.11 -5.04
N SER A 82 5.91 -12.42 -5.60
CA SER A 82 6.06 -11.76 -6.91
C SER A 82 6.94 -10.52 -6.84
N LEU A 83 7.29 -10.06 -5.64
CA LEU A 83 8.15 -8.91 -5.40
C LEU A 83 9.63 -9.29 -5.28
N SER A 84 9.99 -10.57 -5.28
CA SER A 84 11.38 -11.00 -5.07
C SER A 84 12.35 -10.40 -6.08
N ASN A 85 12.03 -10.45 -7.38
CA ASN A 85 12.91 -9.95 -8.43
C ASN A 85 13.20 -8.44 -8.27
N ILE A 86 12.18 -7.62 -7.98
CA ILE A 86 12.37 -6.17 -7.79
C ILE A 86 13.12 -5.85 -6.49
N ILE A 87 13.03 -6.72 -5.48
CA ILE A 87 13.82 -6.57 -4.26
C ILE A 87 15.29 -6.91 -4.54
N GLU A 88 15.56 -7.97 -5.28
CA GLU A 88 16.91 -8.41 -5.65
C GLU A 88 17.64 -7.36 -6.50
N GLU A 89 16.95 -6.66 -7.40
CA GLU A 89 17.52 -5.56 -8.20
C GLU A 89 18.02 -4.37 -7.35
N LEU A 90 17.61 -4.27 -6.08
CA LEU A 90 17.97 -3.17 -5.16
C LEU A 90 19.05 -3.54 -4.13
N ILE A 91 19.57 -4.78 -4.15
CA ILE A 91 20.59 -5.27 -3.21
C ILE A 91 21.99 -5.06 -3.81
#